data_AF-A0A067M322-F1
#
_entry.id   AF-A0A067M322-F1
#
_cell.length_a   1.000
_cell.length_b   1.000
_cell.length_c   1.000
_cell.angle_alpha   90.00
_cell.angle_beta   90.00
_cell.angle_gamma   90.00
#
_symmetry.space_group_name_H-M   'P 1'
#
loop_
_entity.id
_entity.type
_entity.pdbx_description
1 polymer ?
#
loop_
_entity_poly.entity_id
_entity_poly.type
_entity_poly.pdbx_seq_one_letter_code
_entity_poly.pdbx_strand_id
1 'polypeptide(L)'
;MLPPLQILCVGCAAVIIAAKAFWMQPGDIRTSHIAASSMDYIQSGVAEHVRVAISKAFQDIHRLYNTSGSGAALLEVVLSNQMSHATNSLPESVL
;
A
#
# COMPACT_ATOMS: atom_id res chain seq x y z
N MET A 1 17.49 5.64 -3.99
CA MET A 1 16.23 5.66 -4.77
C MET A 1 16.18 6.96 -5.57
N LEU A 2 15.58 6.96 -6.77
CA LEU A 2 15.35 8.23 -7.48
C LEU A 2 14.30 9.07 -6.73
N PRO A 3 14.42 10.41 -6.67
CA PRO A 3 13.51 11.26 -5.91
C PRO A 3 12.01 11.07 -6.24
N PRO A 4 11.59 10.91 -7.52
CA PRO A 4 10.20 10.62 -7.85
C PRO A 4 9.70 9.28 -7.29
N LEU A 5 10.58 8.27 -7.25
CA LEU A 5 10.23 6.95 -6.73
C LEU A 5 10.00 6.97 -5.21
N GLN A 6 10.75 7.79 -4.47
CA GLN A 6 10.53 7.96 -3.03
C GLN A 6 9.17 8.57 -2.75
N ILE A 7 8.78 9.59 -3.51
CA ILE A 7 7.46 10.24 -3.35
C ILE A 7 6.33 9.24 -3.63
N LEU A 8 6.47 8.40 -4.66
CA LEU A 8 5.49 7.37 -4.96
C LEU A 8 5.38 6.30 -3.87
N CYS A 9 6.52 5.85 -3.33
CA CYS A 9 6.53 4.91 -2.21
C CYS A 9 5.87 5.50 -0.96
N VAL A 10 6.16 6.76 -0.63
CA VAL A 10 5.56 7.45 0.52
C VAL A 10 4.04 7.64 0.32
N GLY A 11 3.62 8.03 -0.88
CA GLY A 11 2.20 8.16 -1.23
C GLY A 11 1.45 6.84 -1.10
N CYS A 12 2.00 5.75 -1.65
CA CYS A 12 1.39 4.42 -1.53
C CYS A 12 1.35 3.94 -0.07
N ALA A 13 2.41 4.18 0.71
CA ALA A 13 2.43 3.86 2.12
C ALA A 13 1.30 4.57 2.88
N ALA A 14 1.10 5.87 2.64
CA ALA A 14 0.04 6.64 3.27
C ALA A 14 -1.36 6.08 2.93
N VAL A 15 -1.60 5.74 1.65
CA VAL A 15 -2.88 5.16 1.21
C VAL A 15 -3.10 3.78 1.83
N ILE A 16 -2.07 2.92 1.88
CA ILE A 16 -2.17 1.57 2.46
C ILE A 16 -2.44 1.64 3.96
N ILE A 17 -1.71 2.48 4.69
CA ILE A 17 -1.87 2.68 6.14
C ILE A 17 -3.28 3.22 6.45
N ALA A 18 -3.72 4.23 5.69
CA ALA A 18 -5.08 4.75 5.83
C ALA A 18 -6.08 3.63 5.58
N ALA A 19 -6.04 2.97 4.40
CA ALA A 19 -6.97 1.91 4.07
C ALA A 19 -7.05 0.83 5.17
N LYS A 20 -5.92 0.39 5.73
CA LYS A 20 -5.92 -0.55 6.88
C LYS A 20 -6.62 0.01 8.11
N ALA A 21 -6.31 1.26 8.50
CA ALA A 21 -6.94 1.91 9.65
C ALA A 21 -8.46 2.09 9.46
N PHE A 22 -8.88 2.49 8.25
CA PHE A 22 -10.28 2.69 7.88
C PHE A 22 -11.04 1.36 7.79
N TRP A 23 -10.39 0.29 7.32
CA TRP A 23 -11.01 -1.03 7.18
C TRP A 23 -11.20 -1.74 8.52
N MET A 24 -10.25 -1.59 9.45
CA MET A 24 -10.33 -2.22 10.78
C MET A 24 -11.41 -1.60 11.67
N GLN A 25 -11.68 -0.30 11.54
CA GLN A 25 -12.71 0.40 12.33
C GLN A 25 -13.46 1.45 11.49
N PRO A 26 -14.45 1.03 10.69
CA PRO A 26 -15.27 1.95 9.93
C PRO A 26 -16.09 2.85 10.88
N GLY A 27 -15.92 4.17 10.75
CA GLY A 27 -16.77 5.18 11.42
C GLY A 27 -16.20 5.83 12.69
N ASP A 28 -15.19 5.26 13.35
CA ASP A 28 -14.52 5.86 14.52
C ASP A 28 -13.00 5.73 14.43
N ILE A 29 -12.41 6.49 13.51
CA ILE A 29 -10.96 6.46 13.31
C ILE A 29 -10.31 7.49 14.20
N ARG A 30 -9.54 6.97 15.14
CA ARG A 30 -8.71 7.76 16.05
C ARG A 30 -7.26 7.69 15.59
N THR A 31 -6.47 8.66 16.02
CA THR A 31 -5.02 8.72 15.75
C THR A 31 -4.29 7.45 16.16
N SER A 32 -4.76 6.75 17.19
CA SER A 32 -4.24 5.45 17.63
C SER A 32 -4.36 4.35 16.57
N HIS A 33 -5.44 4.33 15.77
CA HIS A 33 -5.64 3.32 14.73
C HIS A 33 -4.71 3.54 13.54
N ILE A 34 -4.48 4.82 13.19
CA ILE A 34 -3.49 5.20 12.17
C ILE A 34 -2.08 4.85 12.65
N ALA A 35 -1.75 5.12 13.91
CA ALA A 35 -0.45 4.78 14.49
C ALA A 35 -0.21 3.26 14.53
N ALA A 36 -1.22 2.48 14.94
CA ALA A 36 -1.14 1.02 14.93
C ALA A 36 -0.96 0.47 13.51
N SER A 37 -1.73 0.97 12.54
CA SER A 37 -1.60 0.58 11.13
C SER A 37 -0.25 1.00 10.52
N SER A 38 0.32 2.12 10.97
CA SER A 38 1.66 2.55 10.55
C SER A 38 2.73 1.61 11.09
N MET A 39 2.63 1.21 12.36
CA MET A 39 3.56 0.28 12.99
C MET A 39 3.52 -1.08 12.28
N ASP A 40 2.32 -1.59 12.02
CA ASP A 40 2.10 -2.84 11.28
C ASP A 40 2.71 -2.77 9.87
N TYR A 41 2.49 -1.67 9.14
CA TYR A 41 3.09 -1.46 7.81
C TYR A 41 4.63 -1.52 7.84
N ILE A 42 5.26 -0.93 8.86
CA ILE A 42 6.72 -0.92 9.02
C ILE A 42 7.24 -2.32 9.36
N GLN A 43 6.55 -3.05 10.24
CA GLN A 43 7.01 -4.34 10.74
C GLN A 43 6.72 -5.52 9.79
N SER A 44 5.67 -5.43 8.98
CA SER A 44 5.22 -6.50 8.09
C SER A 44 6.06 -6.68 6.81
N GLY A 45 7.06 -5.83 6.57
CA GLY A 45 7.87 -5.86 5.34
C GLY A 45 7.12 -5.37 4.09
N VAL A 46 5.86 -4.93 4.23
CA VAL A 46 5.04 -4.40 3.13
C VAL A 46 5.73 -3.23 2.42
N ALA A 47 6.44 -2.38 3.16
CA ALA A 47 7.19 -1.26 2.60
C ALA A 47 8.16 -1.69 1.49
N GLU A 48 8.84 -2.82 1.67
CA GLU A 48 9.79 -3.35 0.70
C GLU A 48 9.07 -3.94 -0.52
N HIS A 49 7.96 -4.65 -0.30
CA HIS A 49 7.13 -5.19 -1.39
C HIS A 49 6.55 -4.08 -2.26
N VAL A 50 6.04 -3.01 -1.65
CA VAL A 50 5.54 -1.82 -2.35
C VAL A 50 6.64 -1.17 -3.16
N ARG A 51 7.84 -1.03 -2.58
CA ARG A 51 9.00 -0.46 -3.28
C ARG A 51 9.38 -1.27 -4.52
N VAL A 52 9.43 -2.60 -4.40
CA VAL A 52 9.74 -3.49 -5.53
C VAL A 52 8.65 -3.44 -6.59
N ALA A 53 7.37 -3.46 -6.18
CA ALA A 53 6.24 -3.42 -7.10
C ALA A 53 6.19 -2.10 -7.89
N ILE A 54 6.40 -0.95 -7.24
CA ILE A 54 6.51 0.35 -7.92
C ILE A 54 7.74 0.34 -8.84
N SER A 55 8.88 -0.17 -8.38
CA SER A 55 10.08 -0.22 -9.23
C SER A 55 9.84 -1.04 -10.51
N LYS A 56 9.11 -2.15 -10.43
CA LYS A 56 8.73 -2.98 -11.57
C LYS A 56 7.70 -2.29 -12.47
N ALA A 57 6.68 -1.66 -11.90
CA ALA A 57 5.65 -0.93 -12.64
C ALA A 57 6.22 0.24 -13.46
N PHE A 58 7.32 0.84 -13.00
CA PHE A 58 7.94 2.00 -13.62
C PHE A 58 9.29 1.70 -14.31
N GLN A 59 9.65 0.41 -14.47
CA GLN A 59 10.94 0.00 -15.08
C GLN A 59 11.05 0.42 -16.55
N ASP A 60 9.95 0.38 -17.30
CA ASP A 60 9.91 0.74 -18.74
C ASP A 60 9.37 2.16 -19.01
N ILE A 61 8.85 2.82 -17.96
CA ILE A 61 8.27 4.16 -18.08
C ILE A 61 9.39 5.19 -17.98
N HIS A 62 9.89 5.63 -19.13
CA HIS A 62 10.81 6.76 -19.21
C HIS A 62 10.14 8.04 -18.67
N ARG A 63 10.32 8.31 -17.37
CA ARG A 63 10.10 9.59 -16.67
C ARG A 63 8.67 10.18 -16.62
N LEU A 64 7.67 9.55 -17.22
CA LEU A 64 6.30 10.09 -17.29
C LEU A 64 5.41 9.50 -16.20
N TYR A 65 5.56 10.01 -14.97
CA TYR A 65 4.79 9.58 -13.79
C TYR A 65 3.34 10.12 -13.75
N ASN A 66 2.98 11.05 -14.64
CA ASN A 66 1.67 11.71 -14.69
C ASN A 66 0.75 11.18 -15.80
N THR A 67 1.02 9.96 -16.28
CA THR A 67 0.18 9.33 -17.32
C THR A 67 -0.96 8.54 -16.68
N SER A 68 -2.04 8.32 -17.43
CA SER A 68 -3.12 7.42 -17.02
C SER A 68 -2.60 6.00 -16.73
N GLY A 69 -1.59 5.53 -17.47
CA GLY A 69 -0.93 4.25 -17.23
C GLY A 69 -0.20 4.19 -15.89
N SER A 70 0.51 5.26 -15.50
CA SER A 70 1.16 5.36 -14.19
C SER A 70 0.16 5.34 -13.04
N GLY A 71 -0.98 6.02 -13.19
CA GLY A 71 -2.06 6.00 -12.20
C GLY A 71 -2.66 4.60 -12.01
N ALA A 72 -2.93 3.90 -13.11
CA ALA A 72 -3.47 2.54 -13.07
C ALA A 72 -2.50 1.56 -12.39
N ALA A 73 -1.19 1.65 -12.69
CA ALA A 73 -0.19 0.78 -12.08
C ALA A 73 -0.04 1.03 -10.57
N LEU A 74 -0.08 2.28 -10.11
CA LEU A 74 -0.06 2.59 -8.68
C LEU A 74 -1.31 2.06 -7.97
N LEU A 75 -2.48 2.19 -8.60
CA LEU A 75 -3.73 1.66 -8.07
C LEU A 75 -3.66 0.12 -7.94
N GLU A 76 -3.13 -0.58 -8.94
CA GLU A 76 -2.95 -2.03 -8.90
C GLU A 76 -2.04 -2.47 -7.75
N VAL A 77 -0.93 -1.75 -7.51
CA VAL A 77 -0.02 -2.02 -6.37
C VAL A 77 -0.76 -1.88 -5.04
N VAL A 78 -1.53 -0.81 -4.86
CA VAL A 78 -2.29 -0.57 -3.63
C VAL A 78 -3.36 -1.64 -3.42
N LEU A 79 -4.16 -1.95 -4.45
CA LEU A 79 -5.24 -2.93 -4.36
C LEU A 79 -4.70 -4.34 -4.09
N SER A 80 -3.64 -4.74 -4.80
CA SER A 80 -2.99 -6.04 -4.59
C SER A 80 -2.53 -6.20 -3.15
N ASN A 81 -1.95 -5.15 -2.57
CA ASN A 81 -1.50 -5.18 -1.19
C ASN A 81 -2.67 -5.37 -0.19
N GLN A 82 -3.78 -4.66 -0.38
CA GLN A 82 -4.95 -4.79 0.49
C GLN A 82 -5.58 -6.18 0.39
N MET A 83 -5.69 -6.74 -0.82
CA MET A 83 -6.28 -8.06 -1.04
C MET A 83 -5.43 -9.19 -0.42
N SER A 84 -4.09 -9.13 -0.53
CA SER A 84 -3.22 -10.11 0.14
C SER A 84 -3.35 -10.09 1.66
N HIS A 85 -3.72 -8.95 2.24
CA HIS A 85 -3.96 -8.85 3.68
C HIS A 85 -5.33 -9.40 4.07
N ALA A 86 -6.36 -9.18 3.25
CA ALA A 86 -7.70 -9.71 3.47
C ALA A 86 -7.73 -11.25 3.46
N THR A 87 -6.97 -11.89 2.57
CA THR A 87 -6.90 -13.36 2.48
C THR A 87 -6.22 -14.00 3.69
N ASN A 88 -5.32 -13.30 4.38
CA ASN A 88 -4.66 -13.78 5.59
C ASN A 88 -5.49 -13.55 6.87
N SER A 89 -6.67 -12.93 6.77
CA SER A 89 -7.56 -12.60 7.89
C SER A 89 -8.78 -13.51 8.01
N LEU A 90 -8.93 -14.51 7.14
CA LEU A 90 -9.93 -15.58 7.29
C LEU A 90 -9.48 -16.53 8.40
N PRO A 91 -10.25 -16.71 9.49
CA PRO A 91 -9.93 -17.72 10.48
C PRO A 91 -10.10 -19.11 9.87
N GLU A 92 -9.14 -20.01 10.08
CA GLU A 92 -9.17 -21.44 9.71
C GLU A 92 -10.33 -22.24 10.35
N SER A 93 -11.30 -21.58 10.98
CA SER A 93 -12.42 -22.22 11.68
C SER A 93 -13.66 -22.45 10.80
N VAL A 94 -13.54 -22.42 9.46
CA VAL A 94 -14.67 -22.65 8.52
C VAL A 94 -14.36 -23.76 7.49
N LEU A 95 -13.38 -24.62 7.77
CA LEU A 95 -13.21 -25.91 7.10
C LEU A 95 -13.39 -27.04 8.12
#